data_AF-A0A8B5XVA0-F1
#
_entry.id   AF-A0A8B5XVA0-F1
#
_cell.length_a   1.000
_cell.length_b   1.000
_cell.length_c   1.000
_cell.angle_alpha   90.00
_cell.angle_beta   90.00
_cell.angle_gamma   90.00
#
_symmetry.space_group_name_H-M   'P 1'
#
loop_
_entity.id
_entity.type
_entity.pdbx_description
1 polymer ?
#
loop_
_entity_poly.entity_id
_entity_poly.type
_entity_poly.pdbx_seq_one_letter_code
_entity_poly.pdbx_strand_id
1 'polypeptide(L)'
;MITVDNYIDSIKANLEKHSDLLVGNLKNITTYNYFSEIDLLDFTAFIEPTNFEISIRMFSMDREANEVFYEGNDTTVFAGSVDVISDVTYYQLIDNSLDDFLDNFYEENYPAIYELEQKAFTDWFGQCWKKSGGDILSLPSFFVFHDDTKSYELKNNQWIDDEEKWS
;
A
#
# COMPACT_ATOMS: atom_id res chain seq x y z
N MET A 1 24.90 -9.06 14.28
CA MET A 1 24.72 -9.41 12.87
C MET A 1 23.23 -9.47 12.64
N ILE A 2 22.75 -8.70 11.66
CA ILE A 2 21.34 -8.70 11.27
C ILE A 2 20.98 -10.04 10.62
N THR A 3 19.77 -10.51 10.86
CA THR A 3 19.22 -11.73 10.23
C THR A 3 17.93 -11.36 9.52
N VAL A 4 17.55 -12.12 8.49
CA VAL A 4 16.30 -11.91 7.74
C VAL A 4 15.09 -11.92 8.68
N ASP A 5 15.00 -12.88 9.61
CA ASP A 5 13.88 -12.96 10.55
C ASP A 5 13.79 -11.72 11.45
N ASN A 6 14.90 -11.29 12.05
CA ASN A 6 14.92 -10.11 12.92
C ASN A 6 14.59 -8.83 12.14
N TYR A 7 15.06 -8.74 10.91
CA TYR A 7 14.75 -7.63 10.00
C TYR A 7 13.24 -7.57 9.73
N ILE A 8 12.65 -8.65 9.23
CA ILE A 8 11.22 -8.70 8.90
C ILE A 8 10.33 -8.51 10.13
N ASP A 9 10.70 -9.05 11.29
CA ASP A 9 9.95 -8.85 12.52
C ASP A 9 10.02 -7.39 13.00
N SER A 10 11.14 -6.71 12.79
CA SER A 10 11.25 -5.28 13.08
C SER A 10 10.37 -4.44 12.14
N ILE A 11 10.27 -4.81 10.86
CA ILE A 11 9.34 -4.17 9.90
C ILE A 11 7.91 -4.26 10.41
N LYS A 12 7.44 -5.48 10.69
CA LYS A 12 6.08 -5.72 11.20
C LYS A 12 5.81 -4.93 12.47
N ALA A 13 6.77 -4.91 13.40
CA ALA A 13 6.63 -4.19 14.66
C ALA A 13 6.58 -2.67 14.48
N ASN A 14 7.27 -2.10 13.48
CA ASN A 14 7.19 -0.68 13.18
C ASN A 14 5.87 -0.33 12.47
N LEU A 15 5.48 -1.08 11.44
CA LEU A 15 4.21 -0.89 10.74
C LEU A 15 3.02 -0.93 11.70
N GLU A 16 3.01 -1.86 12.66
CA GLU A 16 1.90 -1.98 13.62
C GLU A 16 1.70 -0.72 14.48
N LYS A 17 2.76 0.07 14.73
CA LYS A 17 2.65 1.36 15.44
C LYS A 17 1.82 2.39 14.68
N HIS A 18 1.71 2.22 13.36
CA HIS A 18 0.98 3.11 12.46
C HIS A 18 -0.39 2.56 12.05
N SER A 19 -0.79 1.38 12.56
CA SER A 19 -2.07 0.75 12.22
C SER A 19 -3.27 1.63 12.56
N ASP A 20 -3.28 2.31 13.71
CA ASP A 20 -4.41 3.18 14.10
C ASP A 20 -4.56 4.39 13.16
N LEU A 21 -3.44 4.96 12.70
CA LEU A 21 -3.43 6.05 11.72
C LEU A 21 -3.99 5.56 10.38
N LEU A 22 -3.46 4.45 9.86
CA LEU A 22 -3.90 3.87 8.59
C LEU A 22 -5.39 3.49 8.64
N VAL A 23 -5.85 2.84 9.72
CA VAL A 23 -7.27 2.50 9.93
C VAL A 23 -8.14 3.76 9.96
N GLY A 24 -7.70 4.83 10.63
CA GLY A 24 -8.42 6.10 10.67
C GLY A 24 -8.59 6.73 9.28
N ASN A 25 -7.52 6.75 8.50
CA ASN A 25 -7.54 7.32 7.15
C ASN A 25 -8.38 6.47 6.19
N LEU A 26 -8.27 5.14 6.27
CA LEU A 26 -9.10 4.23 5.48
C LEU A 26 -10.59 4.34 5.84
N LYS A 27 -10.95 4.56 7.11
CA LYS A 27 -12.35 4.81 7.50
C LYS A 27 -12.91 6.04 6.78
N ASN A 28 -12.15 7.13 6.71
CA ASN A 28 -12.59 8.33 5.97
C ASN A 28 -12.81 8.01 4.49
N ILE A 29 -11.86 7.31 3.87
CA ILE A 29 -11.94 6.89 2.46
C ILE A 29 -13.21 6.06 2.20
N THR A 30 -13.53 5.08 3.06
CA THR A 30 -14.73 4.25 2.89
C THR A 30 -16.06 5.01 2.96
N THR A 31 -16.04 6.28 3.39
CA THR A 31 -17.24 7.13 3.49
C THR A 31 -17.38 8.14 2.35
N TYR A 32 -16.44 8.17 1.39
CA TYR A 32 -16.51 9.10 0.28
C TYR A 32 -17.72 8.82 -0.62
N ASN A 33 -18.31 9.91 -1.11
CA ASN A 33 -19.33 9.85 -2.16
C ASN A 33 -18.62 9.82 -3.52
N TYR A 34 -18.27 8.63 -3.97
CA TYR A 34 -17.51 8.43 -5.20
C TYR A 34 -18.29 8.85 -6.45
N PHE A 35 -17.59 9.50 -7.38
CA PHE A 35 -18.12 9.78 -8.71
C PHE A 35 -18.47 8.48 -9.44
N SER A 36 -19.58 8.48 -10.17
CA SER A 36 -20.14 7.27 -10.79
C SER A 36 -19.30 6.70 -11.94
N GLU A 37 -18.33 7.45 -12.46
CA GLU A 37 -17.42 6.99 -13.52
C GLU A 37 -16.16 6.31 -12.95
N ILE A 38 -16.04 6.21 -11.62
CA ILE A 38 -14.95 5.47 -10.98
C ILE A 38 -15.29 3.98 -11.01
N ASP A 39 -14.41 3.18 -11.60
CA ASP A 39 -14.57 1.72 -11.70
C ASP A 39 -13.88 0.97 -10.56
N LEU A 40 -12.77 1.49 -10.05
CA LEU A 40 -12.00 0.87 -8.95
C LEU A 40 -11.18 1.88 -8.15
N LEU A 41 -10.73 1.44 -6.97
CA LEU A 41 -9.74 2.15 -6.16
C LEU A 41 -8.41 1.40 -6.19
N ASP A 42 -7.34 2.13 -6.44
CA ASP A 42 -5.99 1.60 -6.49
C ASP A 42 -5.14 2.23 -5.40
N PHE A 43 -4.75 1.42 -4.41
CA PHE A 43 -3.89 1.84 -3.30
C PHE A 43 -2.45 1.48 -3.63
N THR A 44 -1.68 2.46 -4.09
CA THR A 44 -0.29 2.30 -4.49
C THR A 44 0.65 2.59 -3.32
N ALA A 45 1.47 1.62 -2.96
CA ALA A 45 2.57 1.76 -2.01
C ALA A 45 3.85 2.20 -2.73
N PHE A 46 4.44 3.28 -2.23
CA PHE A 46 5.73 3.83 -2.66
C PHE A 46 6.74 3.56 -1.56
N ILE A 47 7.74 2.73 -1.86
CA ILE A 47 8.82 2.38 -0.94
C ILE A 47 10.03 3.26 -1.23
N GLU A 48 10.50 3.99 -0.23
CA GLU A 48 11.78 4.70 -0.27
C GLU A 48 12.81 3.91 0.55
N PRO A 49 13.60 3.03 -0.09
CA PRO A 49 14.46 2.08 0.61
C PRO A 49 15.66 2.74 1.29
N THR A 50 16.03 3.97 0.87
CA THR A 50 17.17 4.71 1.44
C THR A 50 16.86 5.23 2.85
N ASN A 51 15.62 5.68 3.05
CA ASN A 51 15.13 6.19 4.34
C ASN A 51 14.30 5.17 5.11
N PHE A 52 14.04 4.00 4.51
CA PHE A 52 13.15 2.98 5.05
C PHE A 52 11.73 3.49 5.31
N GLU A 53 11.18 4.20 4.33
CA GLU A 53 9.86 4.83 4.42
C GLU A 53 8.88 4.21 3.42
N ILE A 54 7.62 4.09 3.82
CA ILE A 54 6.50 3.72 2.95
C ILE A 54 5.45 4.83 2.96
N SER A 55 5.06 5.22 1.75
CA SER A 55 3.92 6.10 1.49
C SER A 55 2.84 5.31 0.75
N ILE A 56 1.57 5.57 1.04
CA ILE A 56 0.45 4.92 0.34
C ILE A 56 -0.49 6.01 -0.15
N ARG A 57 -0.76 6.00 -1.46
CA ARG A 57 -1.73 6.89 -2.09
C ARG A 57 -2.85 6.07 -2.70
N MET A 58 -4.07 6.54 -2.57
CA MET A 58 -5.24 5.97 -3.24
C MET A 58 -5.55 6.78 -4.48
N PHE A 59 -5.77 6.10 -5.59
CA PHE A 59 -6.25 6.65 -6.86
C PHE A 59 -7.62 6.08 -7.18
N SER A 60 -8.55 6.91 -7.63
CA SER A 60 -9.78 6.45 -8.26
C SER A 60 -9.57 6.28 -9.76
N MET A 61 -9.78 5.08 -10.28
CA MET A 61 -9.41 4.72 -11.65
C MET A 61 -10.61 4.25 -12.46
N ASP A 62 -10.53 4.42 -13.78
CA ASP A 62 -11.37 3.73 -14.75
C ASP A 62 -10.72 2.38 -15.19
N ARG A 63 -11.43 1.60 -16.00
CA ARG A 63 -10.93 0.35 -16.60
C ARG A 63 -9.86 0.54 -17.68
N GLU A 64 -9.62 1.77 -18.12
CA GLU A 64 -8.57 2.11 -19.09
C GLU A 64 -7.25 2.50 -18.41
N ALA A 65 -7.14 2.27 -17.09
CA ALA A 65 -6.00 2.63 -16.26
C ALA A 65 -5.72 4.15 -16.20
N ASN A 66 -6.75 4.98 -16.35
CA ASN A 66 -6.65 6.42 -16.14
C ASN A 66 -7.19 6.81 -14.75
N GLU A 67 -6.57 7.81 -14.14
CA GLU A 67 -7.14 8.48 -12.97
C GLU A 67 -8.38 9.27 -13.38
N VAL A 68 -9.49 9.02 -12.69
CA VAL A 68 -10.76 9.69 -12.92
C VAL A 68 -10.80 11.00 -12.13
N PHE A 69 -11.14 12.10 -12.80
CA PHE A 69 -11.33 13.40 -12.18
C PHE A 69 -12.77 13.88 -12.37
N TYR A 70 -13.28 14.66 -11.42
CA TYR A 70 -14.60 15.24 -11.48
C TYR A 70 -14.52 16.73 -11.85
N GLU A 71 -15.00 17.09 -13.04
CA GLU A 71 -15.02 18.47 -13.55
C GLU A 71 -16.30 19.25 -13.16
N GLY A 72 -17.21 18.64 -12.40
CA GLY A 72 -18.44 19.29 -11.96
C GLY A 72 -18.24 20.21 -10.74
N ASN A 73 -19.33 20.85 -10.32
CA ASN A 73 -19.31 21.86 -9.24
C ASN A 73 -19.73 21.31 -7.86
N ASP A 74 -20.14 20.04 -7.77
CA ASP A 74 -20.52 19.41 -6.50
C ASP A 74 -19.28 18.97 -5.71
N THR A 75 -18.92 19.74 -4.69
CA THR A 75 -17.73 19.48 -3.86
C THR A 75 -17.91 18.30 -2.90
N THR A 76 -19.09 17.68 -2.86
CA THR A 76 -19.32 16.48 -2.04
C THR A 76 -18.95 15.19 -2.77
N VAL A 77 -18.75 15.25 -4.09
CA VAL A 77 -18.35 14.12 -4.93
C VAL A 77 -16.82 14.00 -4.91
N PHE A 78 -16.33 12.78 -4.71
CA PHE A 78 -14.91 12.47 -4.76
C PHE A 78 -14.53 11.82 -6.09
N ALA A 79 -13.49 12.34 -6.72
CA ALA A 79 -12.72 11.74 -7.81
C ALA A 79 -11.30 12.32 -7.80
N GLY A 80 -10.32 11.49 -8.14
CA GLY A 80 -8.90 11.80 -8.14
C GLY A 80 -8.16 10.91 -7.15
N SER A 81 -7.25 11.51 -6.40
CA SER A 81 -6.38 10.77 -5.50
C SER A 81 -6.15 11.46 -4.17
N VAL A 82 -5.79 10.67 -3.17
CA VAL A 82 -5.54 11.14 -1.80
C VAL A 82 -4.41 10.35 -1.17
N ASP A 83 -3.53 11.05 -0.46
CA ASP A 83 -2.52 10.41 0.36
C ASP A 83 -3.20 9.73 1.56
N VAL A 84 -3.00 8.41 1.67
CA VAL A 84 -3.54 7.60 2.75
C VAL A 84 -2.60 7.64 3.95
N ILE A 85 -1.30 7.48 3.71
CA ILE A 85 -0.22 7.72 4.67
C ILE A 85 1.01 8.21 3.90
N SER A 86 1.87 8.96 4.57
CA SER A 86 3.09 9.51 3.98
C SER A 86 4.27 9.27 4.91
N ASP A 87 5.39 8.85 4.32
CA ASP A 87 6.72 8.73 4.92
C ASP A 87 6.73 7.95 6.25
N VAL A 88 5.97 6.86 6.29
CA VAL A 88 5.93 5.97 7.46
C VAL A 88 7.21 5.16 7.49
N THR A 89 8.05 5.41 8.50
CA THR A 89 9.27 4.63 8.71
C THR A 89 8.94 3.17 9.06
N TYR A 90 9.30 2.23 8.20
CA TYR A 90 9.09 0.80 8.42
C TYR A 90 10.32 0.12 9.04
N TYR A 91 11.51 0.68 8.91
CA TYR A 91 12.72 0.12 9.51
C TYR A 91 13.68 1.22 9.98
N GLN A 92 14.55 0.88 10.93
CA GLN A 92 15.60 1.78 11.41
C GLN A 92 16.90 1.00 11.51
N LEU A 93 17.95 1.51 10.86
CA LEU A 93 19.29 0.95 10.97
C LEU A 93 19.81 1.08 12.41
N ILE A 94 20.34 -0.03 12.93
CA ILE A 94 21.00 -0.08 14.24
C ILE A 94 22.47 -0.40 13.98
N ASP A 95 23.36 0.53 14.33
CA ASP A 95 24.81 0.38 14.37
C ASP A 95 25.53 0.00 13.04
N ASN A 96 24.80 -0.11 11.92
CA ASN A 96 25.34 -0.34 10.57
C ASN A 96 25.25 0.94 9.71
N SER A 97 26.20 1.11 8.79
CA SER A 97 26.03 2.09 7.70
C SER A 97 24.98 1.59 6.72
N LEU A 98 24.34 2.52 6.00
CA LEU A 98 23.42 2.17 4.92
C LEU A 98 24.11 1.29 3.86
N ASP A 99 25.32 1.66 3.45
CA ASP A 99 26.10 0.88 2.47
C ASP A 99 26.35 -0.55 2.93
N ASP A 100 26.70 -0.77 4.22
CA ASP A 100 26.93 -2.11 4.75
C ASP A 100 25.63 -2.93 4.82
N PHE A 101 24.52 -2.28 5.18
CA PHE A 101 23.21 -2.93 5.15
C PHE A 101 22.80 -3.33 3.73
N LEU A 102 22.98 -2.45 2.75
CA LEU A 102 22.62 -2.73 1.36
C LEU A 102 23.52 -3.83 0.77
N ASP A 103 24.84 -3.61 0.79
CA ASP A 103 25.80 -4.45 0.09
C ASP A 103 25.99 -5.83 0.76
N ASN A 104 25.99 -5.89 2.10
CA ASN A 104 26.36 -7.10 2.84
C ASN A 104 25.18 -7.80 3.53
N PHE A 105 23.97 -7.23 3.48
CA PHE A 105 22.78 -7.91 4.02
C PHE A 105 21.63 -7.97 3.02
N TYR A 106 21.19 -6.83 2.48
CA TYR A 106 20.00 -6.80 1.62
C TYR A 106 20.26 -7.58 0.31
N GLU A 107 21.33 -7.23 -0.40
CA GLU A 107 21.70 -7.88 -1.68
C GLU A 107 22.01 -9.37 -1.52
N GLU A 108 22.71 -9.78 -0.45
CA GLU A 108 23.03 -11.20 -0.21
C GLU A 108 21.78 -12.06 0.04
N ASN A 109 20.69 -11.47 0.50
CA ASN A 109 19.43 -12.16 0.81
C ASN A 109 18.32 -11.86 -0.21
N TYR A 110 18.61 -11.08 -1.27
CA TYR A 110 17.70 -10.89 -2.39
C TYR A 110 17.61 -12.17 -3.24
N PRO A 111 16.43 -12.59 -3.73
CA PRO A 111 15.13 -11.91 -3.68
C PRO A 111 14.26 -12.26 -2.45
N ALA A 112 14.72 -13.12 -1.54
CA ALA A 112 13.90 -13.61 -0.44
C ALA A 112 13.43 -12.48 0.50
N ILE A 113 14.29 -11.50 0.80
CA ILE A 113 13.90 -10.32 1.58
C ILE A 113 12.77 -9.55 0.90
N TYR A 114 12.88 -9.30 -0.41
CA TYR A 114 11.88 -8.54 -1.17
C TYR A 114 10.48 -9.18 -1.10
N GLU A 115 10.40 -10.50 -1.26
CA GLU A 115 9.14 -11.22 -1.13
C GLU A 115 8.55 -11.15 0.28
N LEU A 116 9.41 -11.21 1.31
CA LEU A 116 9.00 -11.13 2.71
C LEU A 116 8.53 -9.71 3.10
N GLU A 117 9.18 -8.68 2.57
CA GLU A 117 8.79 -7.28 2.73
C GLU A 117 7.43 -7.01 2.10
N GLN A 118 7.27 -7.37 0.82
CA GLN A 118 5.99 -7.22 0.13
C GLN A 118 4.87 -7.91 0.92
N LYS A 119 5.13 -9.13 1.39
CA LYS A 119 4.16 -9.84 2.22
C LYS A 119 3.85 -9.10 3.51
N ALA A 120 4.85 -8.56 4.22
CA ALA A 120 4.64 -7.81 5.45
C ALA A 120 3.79 -6.55 5.23
N PHE A 121 4.05 -5.80 4.16
CA PHE A 121 3.29 -4.60 3.81
C PHE A 121 1.84 -4.95 3.40
N THR A 122 1.66 -5.94 2.53
CA THR A 122 0.33 -6.38 2.07
C THR A 122 -0.49 -6.94 3.23
N ASP A 123 0.09 -7.80 4.08
CA ASP A 123 -0.60 -8.34 5.25
C ASP A 123 -1.03 -7.21 6.21
N TRP A 124 -0.15 -6.24 6.47
CA TRP A 124 -0.44 -5.10 7.32
C TRP A 124 -1.56 -4.21 6.76
N PHE A 125 -1.48 -3.86 5.48
CA PHE A 125 -2.48 -3.05 4.80
C PHE A 125 -3.84 -3.78 4.78
N GLY A 126 -3.88 -5.06 4.40
CA GLY A 126 -5.10 -5.85 4.36
C GLY A 126 -5.77 -5.99 5.73
N GLN A 127 -4.99 -6.13 6.82
CA GLN A 127 -5.52 -6.12 8.17
C GLN A 127 -6.13 -4.76 8.54
N CYS A 128 -5.48 -3.65 8.18
CA CYS A 128 -6.00 -2.31 8.42
C CYS A 128 -7.25 -2.01 7.59
N TRP A 129 -7.28 -2.42 6.32
CA TRP A 129 -8.45 -2.37 5.44
C TRP A 129 -9.66 -3.09 6.02
N LYS A 130 -9.46 -4.30 6.55
CA LYS A 130 -10.54 -5.03 7.22
C LYS A 130 -11.02 -4.33 8.49
N LYS A 131 -10.10 -3.82 9.32
CA LYS A 131 -10.42 -3.07 10.55
C LYS A 131 -11.12 -1.72 10.27
N SER A 132 -10.91 -1.12 9.10
CA SER A 132 -11.57 0.12 8.70
C SER A 132 -13.00 -0.10 8.17
N GLY A 133 -13.40 -1.35 7.91
CA GLY A 133 -14.67 -1.67 7.28
C GLY A 133 -14.63 -1.60 5.75
N GLY A 134 -13.43 -1.68 5.16
CA GLY A 134 -13.24 -1.64 3.70
C GLY A 134 -14.05 -2.68 2.93
N ASP A 135 -14.37 -3.83 3.54
CA ASP A 135 -15.20 -4.88 2.95
C ASP A 135 -16.64 -4.42 2.59
N ILE A 136 -17.10 -3.29 3.16
CA ILE A 136 -18.41 -2.70 2.89
C ILE A 136 -18.41 -1.92 1.56
N LEU A 137 -17.24 -1.50 1.09
CA LEU A 137 -17.09 -0.72 -0.13
C LEU A 137 -17.48 -1.57 -1.35
N SER A 138 -18.36 -1.02 -2.20
CA SER A 138 -18.82 -1.74 -3.39
C SER A 138 -17.81 -1.72 -4.53
N LEU A 139 -16.94 -0.70 -4.58
CA LEU A 139 -15.91 -0.60 -5.61
C LEU A 139 -14.83 -1.67 -5.42
N PRO A 140 -14.42 -2.37 -6.48
CA PRO A 140 -13.17 -3.12 -6.50
C PRO A 140 -12.04 -2.26 -5.94
N SER A 141 -11.25 -2.83 -5.03
CA SER A 141 -10.17 -2.12 -4.35
C SER A 141 -8.93 -3.00 -4.33
N PHE A 142 -7.81 -2.42 -4.73
CA PHE A 142 -6.56 -3.12 -4.94
C PHE A 142 -5.43 -2.47 -4.15
N PHE A 143 -4.50 -3.27 -3.66
CA PHE A 143 -3.24 -2.80 -3.11
C PHE A 143 -2.10 -3.23 -4.02
N VAL A 144 -1.25 -2.30 -4.43
CA VAL A 144 -0.20 -2.53 -5.42
C VAL A 144 1.08 -1.82 -4.99
N PHE A 145 2.24 -2.39 -5.30
CA PHE A 145 3.51 -1.69 -5.15
C PHE A 145 3.77 -0.87 -6.41
N HIS A 146 4.31 0.34 -6.26
CA HIS A 146 4.67 1.18 -7.40
C HIS A 146 5.55 0.42 -8.39
N ASP A 147 5.25 0.53 -9.69
CA ASP A 147 5.87 -0.19 -10.82
C ASP A 147 5.67 -1.72 -10.85
N ASP A 148 4.87 -2.30 -9.94
CA ASP A 148 4.56 -3.74 -9.99
C ASP A 148 3.40 -4.03 -10.97
N THR A 149 3.39 -5.24 -11.51
CA THR A 149 2.40 -5.71 -12.53
C THR A 149 1.30 -6.58 -11.94
N LYS A 150 1.36 -6.78 -10.61
CA LYS A 150 0.40 -7.57 -9.85
C LYS A 150 -0.16 -6.74 -8.72
N SER A 151 -1.46 -6.85 -8.56
CA SER A 151 -2.21 -6.16 -7.53
C SER A 151 -2.86 -7.17 -6.59
N TYR A 152 -2.86 -6.84 -5.30
CA TYR A 152 -3.58 -7.61 -4.30
C TYR A 152 -5.03 -7.13 -4.23
N GLU A 153 -5.97 -7.96 -4.68
CA GLU A 153 -7.40 -7.69 -4.58
C GLU A 153 -7.86 -7.82 -3.12
N LEU A 154 -8.25 -6.69 -2.52
CA LEU A 154 -8.54 -6.60 -1.09
C LEU A 154 -9.80 -7.37 -0.67
N LYS A 155 -10.76 -7.54 -1.59
CA LYS A 155 -12.04 -8.20 -1.30
C LYS A 155 -11.88 -9.72 -1.18
N ASN A 156 -11.20 -10.34 -2.14
CA ASN A 156 -11.02 -11.80 -2.18
C ASN A 156 -9.68 -12.25 -1.61
N ASN A 157 -8.79 -11.32 -1.24
CA ASN A 157 -7.49 -11.60 -0.63
C ASN A 157 -6.56 -12.41 -1.55
N GLN A 158 -6.52 -12.05 -2.84
CA GLN A 158 -5.75 -12.76 -3.86
C GLN A 158 -4.91 -11.80 -4.71
N TRP A 159 -3.78 -12.30 -5.22
CA TRP A 159 -2.98 -11.58 -6.20
C TRP A 159 -3.53 -11.82 -7.60
N ILE A 160 -3.77 -10.74 -8.33
CA ILE A 160 -4.19 -10.75 -9.73
C ILE A 160 -3.18 -9.96 -10.57
N ASP A 161 -3.11 -10.25 -11.86
CA ASP A 161 -2.32 -9.44 -12.79
C ASP A 161 -3.11 -8.21 -13.28
N ASP A 162 -2.41 -7.30 -13.93
CA ASP A 162 -3.01 -6.09 -14.51
C ASP A 162 -4.05 -6.41 -15.59
N GLU A 163 -3.87 -7.46 -16.40
CA GLU A 163 -4.86 -7.84 -17.41
C GLU A 163 -6.21 -8.14 -16.74
N GLU A 164 -6.21 -8.91 -15.65
CA GLU A 164 -7.42 -9.20 -14.87
C GLU A 164 -7.96 -7.93 -14.17
N LYS A 165 -7.09 -7.12 -13.55
CA LYS A 165 -7.49 -5.90 -12.84
C LYS A 165 -8.24 -4.91 -13.73
N TRP A 166 -7.73 -4.69 -14.94
CA TRP A 166 -8.24 -3.70 -15.91
C TRP A 166 -9.31 -4.27 -16.85
N SER A 167 -9.55 -5.58 -16.85
CA SER A 167 -10.60 -6.22 -17.67
C SER A 167 -12.05 -5.89 -17.28
#